data_AF-A0A8D3DZV7-F1
#
_entry.id   AF-A0A8D3DZV7-F1
#
_cell.length_a   1.000
_cell.length_b   1.000
_cell.length_c   1.000
_cell.angle_alpha   90.00
_cell.angle_beta   90.00
_cell.angle_gamma   90.00
#
_symmetry.space_group_name_H-M   'P 1'
#
loop_
_entity.id
_entity.type
_entity.pdbx_description
1 polymer ?
#
loop_
_entity_poly.entity_id
_entity_poly.type
_entity_poly.pdbx_seq_one_letter_code
_entity_poly.pdbx_strand_id
1 'polypeptide(L)'
;MSNYCRHGIHDYASMDSVLRSATLLSAPSSVQWIECMHKAFCDLKQALTSAPALGLPDYHQPFHLHVHEKDGYASGILVQKHGSHYRHVTCSSSRLPPVALGMVGCLRSVSDIGTMIDKSSPIVLGQYCVIHVPHAVLQILNTSTTQQKEIWL
;
A
#
# COMPACT_ATOMS: atom_id res chain seq x y z
N MET A 1 -17.89 -5.99 4.62
CA MET A 1 -17.33 -7.35 4.36
C MET A 1 -16.09 -7.31 3.46
N SER A 2 -16.04 -6.50 2.40
CA SER A 2 -14.87 -6.38 1.50
C SER A 2 -13.53 -6.08 2.21
N ASN A 3 -13.58 -5.32 3.31
CA ASN A 3 -12.41 -4.94 4.11
C ASN A 3 -11.61 -6.15 4.66
N TYR A 4 -12.25 -7.29 4.90
CA TYR A 4 -11.56 -8.52 5.33
C TYR A 4 -10.64 -9.07 4.24
N CYS A 5 -11.11 -9.06 2.99
CA CYS A 5 -10.39 -9.61 1.83
C CYS A 5 -9.36 -8.65 1.23
N ARG A 6 -9.20 -7.43 1.76
CA ARG A 6 -8.32 -6.39 1.19
C ARG A 6 -6.87 -6.85 1.01
N HIS A 7 -6.40 -7.78 1.84
CA HIS A 7 -5.02 -8.29 1.79
C HIS A 7 -4.74 -9.13 0.54
N GLY A 8 -5.77 -9.61 -0.16
CA GLY A 8 -5.64 -10.29 -1.45
C GLY A 8 -5.76 -9.35 -2.65
N ILE A 9 -6.04 -8.07 -2.44
CA ILE A 9 -6.40 -7.13 -3.51
C ILE A 9 -5.35 -6.02 -3.60
N HIS A 10 -4.72 -5.93 -4.77
CA HIS A 10 -3.85 -4.83 -5.12
C HIS A 10 -4.64 -3.52 -5.23
N ASP A 11 -4.07 -2.41 -4.75
CA ASP A 11 -4.66 -1.05 -4.84
C ASP A 11 -6.07 -0.90 -4.25
N TYR A 12 -6.47 -1.79 -3.35
CA TYR A 12 -7.80 -1.79 -2.73
C TYR A 12 -8.27 -0.39 -2.24
N ALA A 13 -7.40 0.36 -1.56
CA ALA A 13 -7.73 1.67 -0.98
C ALA A 13 -8.00 2.76 -2.03
N SER A 14 -7.40 2.64 -3.22
CA SER A 14 -7.68 3.54 -4.35
C SER A 14 -9.04 3.17 -4.96
N MET A 15 -9.25 1.87 -5.16
CA MET A 15 -10.46 1.31 -5.76
C MET A 15 -11.71 1.57 -4.93
N ASP A 16 -11.62 1.42 -3.60
CA ASP A 16 -12.75 1.63 -2.69
C ASP A 16 -12.99 3.09 -2.31
N SER A 17 -12.13 4.01 -2.74
CA SER A 17 -12.07 5.39 -2.24
C SER A 17 -13.37 6.17 -2.39
N VAL A 18 -14.03 6.05 -3.55
CA VAL A 18 -15.30 6.74 -3.84
C VAL A 18 -16.46 6.15 -3.05
N LEU A 19 -16.46 4.84 -2.86
CA LEU A 19 -17.47 4.13 -2.06
C LEU A 19 -17.30 4.45 -0.58
N ARG A 20 -16.06 4.40 -0.09
CA ARG A 20 -15.72 4.74 1.29
C ARG A 20 -16.13 6.17 1.61
N SER A 21 -15.83 7.12 0.73
CA SER A 21 -16.20 8.54 0.90
C SER A 21 -17.72 8.74 1.05
N ALA A 22 -18.52 7.95 0.34
CA ALA A 22 -19.98 8.00 0.43
C ALA A 22 -20.55 7.44 1.75
N THR A 23 -19.74 6.72 2.53
CA THR A 23 -20.13 6.09 3.79
C THR A 23 -19.54 6.77 5.03
N LEU A 24 -18.76 7.84 4.84
CA LEU A 24 -18.21 8.61 5.95
C LEU A 24 -19.34 9.29 6.74
N LEU A 25 -19.12 9.52 8.03
CA LEU A 25 -20.09 10.20 8.90
C LEU A 25 -20.45 11.61 8.42
N SER A 26 -19.56 12.25 7.65
CA SER A 26 -19.74 13.56 7.03
C SER A 26 -20.49 13.50 5.69
N ALA A 27 -20.84 12.32 5.19
CA ALA A 27 -21.58 12.15 3.94
C ALA A 27 -23.07 12.43 4.13
N PRO A 28 -23.81 12.79 3.05
CA PRO A 28 -25.26 12.95 3.10
C PRO A 28 -25.96 11.68 3.62
N SER A 29 -27.11 11.84 4.26
CA SER A 29 -27.91 10.73 4.81
C SER A 29 -28.43 9.75 3.75
N SER A 30 -28.48 10.18 2.48
CA SER A 30 -28.78 9.32 1.33
C SER A 30 -27.60 9.28 0.38
N VAL A 31 -27.16 8.08 0.02
CA VAL A 31 -26.10 7.87 -0.97
C VAL A 31 -26.71 8.06 -2.36
N GLN A 32 -26.28 9.11 -3.05
CA GLN A 32 -26.58 9.29 -4.46
C GLN A 32 -25.65 8.40 -5.28
N TRP A 33 -26.21 7.31 -5.83
CA TRP A 33 -25.44 6.34 -6.59
C TRP A 33 -25.08 6.90 -7.97
N ILE A 34 -23.79 7.19 -8.18
CA ILE A 34 -23.26 7.78 -9.42
C ILE A 34 -22.40 6.77 -10.19
N GLU A 35 -22.15 7.06 -11.46
CA GLU A 35 -21.43 6.16 -12.38
C GLU A 35 -20.06 5.73 -11.85
N CYS A 36 -19.28 6.64 -11.26
CA CYS A 36 -17.97 6.29 -10.71
C CYS A 36 -18.06 5.34 -9.50
N MET A 37 -19.14 5.40 -8.72
CA MET A 37 -19.40 4.43 -7.64
C MET A 37 -19.77 3.06 -8.22
N HIS A 38 -20.60 3.03 -9.26
CA HIS A 38 -20.93 1.80 -9.95
C HIS A 38 -19.66 1.13 -10.52
N LYS A 39 -18.80 1.89 -11.18
CA LYS A 39 -17.52 1.41 -11.69
C LYS A 39 -16.64 0.84 -10.57
N ALA A 40 -16.42 1.60 -9.50
CA ALA A 40 -15.61 1.16 -8.36
C ALA A 40 -16.15 -0.13 -7.72
N PHE A 41 -17.47 -0.26 -7.63
CA PHE A 41 -18.12 -1.46 -7.13
C PHE A 41 -17.88 -2.67 -8.04
N CYS A 42 -18.00 -2.50 -9.36
CA CYS A 42 -17.72 -3.54 -10.34
C CYS A 42 -16.23 -3.95 -10.34
N ASP A 43 -15.32 -2.97 -10.31
CA ASP A 43 -13.88 -3.22 -10.23
C ASP A 43 -13.53 -4.03 -8.96
N LEU A 44 -14.11 -3.65 -7.80
CA LEU A 44 -13.90 -4.37 -6.54
C LEU A 44 -14.45 -5.80 -6.59
N LYS A 45 -15.64 -5.99 -7.17
CA LYS A 45 -16.20 -7.33 -7.35
C LYS A 45 -15.27 -8.20 -8.20
N GLN A 46 -14.78 -7.66 -9.31
CA GLN A 46 -13.84 -8.36 -10.17
C GLN A 46 -12.55 -8.70 -9.41
N ALA A 47 -11.95 -7.74 -8.72
CA ALA A 47 -10.73 -7.93 -7.95
C ALA A 47 -10.89 -8.98 -6.85
N LEU A 48 -12.04 -9.01 -6.17
CA LEU A 48 -12.37 -10.05 -5.18
C LEU A 48 -12.45 -11.44 -5.81
N THR A 49 -13.04 -11.56 -7.00
CA THR A 49 -13.19 -12.85 -7.69
C THR A 49 -11.89 -13.33 -8.36
N SER A 50 -10.97 -12.42 -8.68
CA SER A 50 -9.69 -12.74 -9.30
C SER A 50 -8.50 -12.68 -8.33
N ALA A 51 -8.75 -12.52 -7.03
CA ALA A 51 -7.69 -12.41 -6.04
C ALA A 51 -6.83 -13.69 -6.02
N PRO A 52 -5.50 -13.57 -6.06
CA PRO A 52 -4.62 -14.74 -6.03
C PRO A 52 -4.67 -15.42 -4.66
N ALA A 53 -4.30 -16.70 -4.64
CA ALA A 53 -4.07 -17.41 -3.39
C ALA A 53 -2.87 -16.78 -2.64
N LEU A 54 -3.10 -16.39 -1.39
CA LEU A 54 -2.03 -15.91 -0.51
C LEU A 54 -1.28 -17.09 0.11
N GLY A 55 0.04 -17.01 0.08
CA GLY A 55 0.93 -17.92 0.77
C GLY A 55 1.08 -17.56 2.24
N LEU A 56 1.26 -18.57 3.08
CA LEU A 56 1.69 -18.35 4.46
C LEU A 56 3.13 -17.79 4.47
N PRO A 57 3.44 -16.84 5.37
CA PRO A 57 4.80 -16.37 5.54
C PRO A 57 5.75 -17.50 5.94
N ASP A 58 6.88 -17.61 5.26
CA ASP A 58 8.00 -18.49 5.62
C ASP A 58 9.15 -17.64 6.16
N TYR A 59 9.33 -17.63 7.48
CA TYR A 59 10.34 -16.80 8.12
C TYR A 59 11.79 -17.28 7.91
N HIS A 60 11.99 -18.41 7.24
CA HIS A 60 13.32 -18.87 6.81
C HIS A 60 13.73 -18.30 5.45
N GLN A 61 12.80 -17.65 4.74
CA GLN A 61 13.05 -17.02 3.45
C GLN A 61 12.99 -15.49 3.57
N PRO A 62 13.81 -14.77 2.78
CA PRO A 62 13.75 -13.32 2.75
C PRO A 62 12.40 -12.85 2.21
N PHE A 63 11.91 -11.76 2.77
CA PHE A 63 10.75 -11.05 2.24
C PHE A 63 11.16 -10.08 1.15
N HIS A 64 10.27 -9.83 0.20
CA HIS A 64 10.42 -8.79 -0.80
C HIS A 64 9.16 -7.92 -0.81
N LEU A 65 9.33 -6.63 -0.57
CA LEU A 65 8.25 -5.66 -0.54
C LEU A 65 8.35 -4.75 -1.76
N HIS A 66 7.42 -4.88 -2.70
CA HIS A 66 7.31 -3.99 -3.85
C HIS A 66 6.38 -2.85 -3.49
N VAL A 67 6.87 -1.61 -3.54
CA VAL A 67 6.13 -0.41 -3.13
C VAL A 67 6.00 0.55 -4.31
N HIS A 68 4.82 1.12 -4.47
CA HIS A 68 4.59 2.18 -5.44
C HIS A 68 3.48 3.14 -4.99
N GLU A 69 3.65 4.41 -5.36
CA GLU A 69 2.68 5.46 -5.13
C GLU A 69 1.99 5.82 -6.44
N LYS A 70 0.66 5.96 -6.37
CA LYS A 70 -0.15 6.44 -7.48
C LYS A 70 -1.30 7.29 -6.99
N ASP A 71 -1.45 8.49 -7.55
CA ASP A 71 -2.57 9.40 -7.29
C ASP A 71 -2.83 9.68 -5.80
N GLY A 72 -1.78 9.73 -4.98
CA GLY A 72 -1.88 9.94 -3.54
C GLY A 72 -2.21 8.67 -2.74
N TYR A 73 -2.17 7.51 -3.37
CA TYR A 73 -2.35 6.21 -2.75
C TYR A 73 -1.04 5.45 -2.75
N ALA A 74 -0.69 4.99 -1.55
CA ALA A 74 0.39 4.10 -1.24
C ALA A 74 -0.07 2.64 -1.44
N SER A 75 0.74 1.83 -2.12
CA SER A 75 0.43 0.43 -2.37
C SER A 75 1.68 -0.45 -2.34
N GLY A 76 1.56 -1.57 -1.64
CA GLY A 76 2.65 -2.48 -1.34
C GLY A 76 2.23 -3.93 -1.52
N ILE A 77 3.04 -4.71 -2.23
CA ILE A 77 2.89 -6.16 -2.34
C ILE A 77 4.06 -6.81 -1.63
N LEU A 78 3.77 -7.61 -0.60
CA LEU A 78 4.74 -8.45 0.08
C LEU A 78 4.73 -9.83 -0.57
N VAL A 79 5.89 -10.25 -1.07
CA VAL A 79 6.09 -11.55 -1.72
C VAL A 79 7.27 -12.28 -1.12
N GLN A 80 7.28 -13.61 -1.26
CA GLN A 80 8.40 -14.46 -0.91
C GLN A 80 8.69 -15.45 -2.03
N LYS A 81 9.96 -15.84 -2.16
CA LYS A 81 10.34 -16.86 -3.11
C LYS A 81 9.85 -18.23 -2.62
N HIS A 82 9.17 -18.97 -3.49
CA HIS A 82 8.72 -20.32 -3.26
C HIS A 82 9.12 -21.19 -4.46
N GLY A 83 10.22 -21.94 -4.32
CA GLY A 83 10.86 -22.62 -5.45
C GLY A 83 11.43 -21.63 -6.46
N SER A 84 11.03 -21.74 -7.73
CA SER A 84 11.43 -20.85 -8.82
C SER A 84 10.57 -19.59 -8.97
N HIS A 85 9.48 -19.46 -8.21
CA HIS A 85 8.50 -18.38 -8.38
C HIS A 85 8.37 -17.52 -7.12
N TYR A 86 7.83 -16.32 -7.28
CA TYR A 86 7.39 -15.50 -6.16
C TYR A 86 5.93 -15.80 -5.83
N ARG A 87 5.63 -15.99 -4.56
CA ARG A 87 4.28 -16.16 -4.03
C ARG A 87 3.90 -14.93 -3.21
N HIS A 88 2.68 -14.46 -3.40
CA HIS A 88 2.15 -13.33 -2.65
C HIS A 88 1.89 -13.75 -1.20
N VAL A 89 2.34 -12.95 -0.25
CA VAL A 89 2.02 -13.12 1.17
C VAL A 89 0.87 -12.19 1.54
N THR A 90 0.95 -10.93 1.12
CA THR A 90 -0.12 -9.94 1.36
C THR A 90 -0.01 -8.76 0.40
N CYS A 91 -1.13 -8.10 0.15
CA CYS A 91 -1.21 -6.77 -0.44
C CYS A 91 -1.66 -5.76 0.62
N SER A 92 -1.10 -4.56 0.58
CA SER A 92 -1.47 -3.45 1.45
C SER A 92 -1.64 -2.21 0.62
N SER A 93 -2.68 -1.43 0.92
CA SER A 93 -2.86 -0.12 0.29
C SER A 93 -3.49 0.87 1.26
N SER A 94 -3.17 2.15 1.09
CA SER A 94 -3.75 3.26 1.86
C SER A 94 -3.66 4.55 1.09
N ARG A 95 -4.53 5.50 1.41
CA ARG A 95 -4.31 6.90 1.08
C ARG A 95 -3.14 7.45 1.91
N LEU A 96 -2.27 8.23 1.29
CA LEU A 96 -1.19 8.94 1.98
C LEU A 96 -1.75 10.00 2.95
N PRO A 97 -1.03 10.33 4.03
CA PRO A 97 -1.43 11.41 4.93
C PRO A 97 -1.46 12.76 4.19
N PRO A 98 -2.31 13.72 4.60
CA PRO A 98 -2.44 15.01 3.93
C PRO A 98 -1.12 15.76 3.73
N VAL A 99 -0.20 15.65 4.68
CA VAL A 99 1.14 16.25 4.61
C VAL A 99 1.93 15.69 3.42
N ALA A 100 1.92 14.37 3.22
CA ALA A 100 2.61 13.74 2.10
C ALA A 100 1.92 14.06 0.76
N LEU A 101 0.59 14.18 0.73
CA LEU A 101 -0.14 14.55 -0.49
C LEU A 101 0.27 15.93 -1.04
N GLY A 102 0.74 16.85 -0.17
CA GLY A 102 1.28 18.14 -0.57
C GLY A 102 2.70 18.10 -1.13
N MET A 103 3.38 16.95 -1.12
CA MET A 103 4.77 16.81 -1.55
C MET A 103 4.90 16.44 -3.04
N VAL A 104 6.09 16.71 -3.61
CA VAL A 104 6.47 16.24 -4.95
C VAL A 104 6.52 14.71 -5.01
N GLY A 105 6.31 14.13 -6.19
CA GLY A 105 6.14 12.68 -6.39
C GLY A 105 7.25 11.83 -5.73
N CYS A 106 8.52 12.22 -5.85
CA CYS A 106 9.60 11.44 -5.26
C CYS A 106 9.59 11.45 -3.72
N LEU A 107 9.16 12.55 -3.08
CA LEU A 107 8.99 12.62 -1.63
C LEU A 107 7.72 11.88 -1.17
N ARG A 108 6.66 11.88 -1.99
CA ARG A 108 5.50 11.01 -1.78
C ARG A 108 5.89 9.54 -1.80
N SER A 109 6.75 9.13 -2.73
CA SER A 109 7.30 7.77 -2.76
C SER A 109 8.08 7.42 -1.49
N VAL A 110 8.85 8.36 -0.91
CA VAL A 110 9.52 8.15 0.40
C VAL A 110 8.48 7.92 1.50
N SER A 111 7.44 8.75 1.57
CA SER A 111 6.37 8.61 2.56
C SER A 111 5.58 7.30 2.40
N ASP A 112 5.34 6.87 1.17
CA ASP A 112 4.70 5.60 0.83
C ASP A 112 5.52 4.42 1.34
N ILE A 113 6.83 4.41 1.09
CA ILE A 113 7.75 3.38 1.60
C ILE A 113 7.64 3.25 3.12
N GLY A 114 7.71 4.35 3.87
CA GLY A 114 7.54 4.32 5.32
C GLY A 114 6.19 3.71 5.72
N THR A 115 5.11 4.14 5.06
CA THR A 115 3.75 3.61 5.32
C THR A 115 3.65 2.11 5.04
N MET A 116 4.29 1.61 3.97
CA MET A 116 4.26 0.19 3.62
C MET A 116 5.15 -0.67 4.52
N ILE A 117 6.29 -0.13 5.00
CA ILE A 117 7.11 -0.79 6.02
C ILE A 117 6.29 -0.97 7.29
N ASP A 118 5.63 0.07 7.78
CA ASP A 118 4.84 0.00 9.01
C ASP A 118 3.72 -1.05 8.91
N LYS A 119 3.05 -1.11 7.76
CA LYS A 119 1.98 -2.09 7.50
C LYS A 119 2.47 -3.52 7.33
N SER A 120 3.68 -3.72 6.80
CA SER A 120 4.27 -5.05 6.60
C SER A 120 5.03 -5.55 7.83
N SER A 121 5.46 -4.65 8.72
CA SER A 121 6.16 -4.95 9.98
C SER A 121 5.52 -6.09 10.81
N PRO A 122 4.19 -6.10 11.09
CA PRO A 122 3.57 -7.19 11.85
C PRO A 122 3.56 -8.55 11.14
N ILE A 123 3.82 -8.58 9.83
CA ILE A 123 3.89 -9.82 9.04
C ILE A 123 5.34 -10.25 8.86
N VAL A 124 6.27 -9.32 8.69
CA VAL A 124 7.71 -9.58 8.52
C VAL A 124 8.39 -9.94 9.84
N LEU A 125 7.88 -9.43 10.98
CA LEU A 125 8.39 -9.74 12.33
C LEU A 125 9.90 -9.52 12.49
N GLY A 126 10.42 -8.43 11.91
CA GLY A 126 11.84 -8.08 11.98
C GLY A 126 12.78 -8.97 11.15
N GLN A 127 12.25 -9.90 10.34
CA GLN A 127 13.05 -10.66 9.39
C GLN A 127 13.59 -9.79 8.26
N TYR A 128 14.60 -10.31 7.58
CA TYR A 128 15.21 -9.63 6.44
C TYR A 128 14.19 -9.40 5.31
N CYS A 129 14.04 -8.15 4.90
CA CYS A 129 13.12 -7.71 3.86
C CYS A 129 13.82 -6.79 2.87
N VAL A 130 13.71 -7.10 1.58
CA VAL A 130 14.22 -6.28 0.48
C VAL A 130 13.10 -5.40 -0.05
N ILE A 131 13.32 -4.08 -0.05
CA ILE A 131 12.34 -3.12 -0.55
C ILE A 131 12.67 -2.77 -2.00
N HIS A 132 11.68 -2.94 -2.87
CA HIS A 132 11.76 -2.62 -4.29
C HIS A 132 10.88 -1.42 -4.60
N VAL A 133 11.46 -0.39 -5.19
CA VAL A 133 10.79 0.89 -5.51
C VAL A 133 11.13 1.31 -6.94
N PRO A 134 10.20 1.93 -7.68
CA PRO A 134 10.41 2.30 -9.08
C PRO A 134 11.38 3.48 -9.28
N HIS A 135 11.57 4.33 -8.26
CA HIS A 135 12.43 5.53 -8.34
C HIS A 135 13.70 5.37 -7.50
N ALA A 136 14.76 6.11 -7.82
CA ALA A 136 16.03 6.13 -7.08
C ALA A 136 15.91 6.88 -5.74
N VAL A 137 15.02 6.40 -4.87
CA VAL A 137 14.71 7.00 -3.56
C VAL A 137 15.93 7.02 -2.64
N LEU A 138 16.85 6.07 -2.81
CA LEU A 138 18.12 6.03 -2.07
C LEU A 138 18.95 7.30 -2.25
N GLN A 139 18.93 7.91 -3.44
CA GLN A 139 19.68 9.16 -3.66
C GLN A 139 19.07 10.30 -2.83
N ILE A 140 17.74 10.37 -2.74
CA ILE A 140 17.03 11.40 -1.96
C ILE A 140 17.34 11.23 -0.48
N LEU A 141 17.25 10.01 0.03
CA LEU A 141 17.57 9.70 1.44
C LEU A 141 19.00 10.14 1.78
N ASN A 142 19.97 9.79 0.94
CA ASN A 142 21.37 10.16 1.15
C ASN A 142 21.62 11.67 1.05
N THR A 143 20.87 12.41 0.24
CA THR A 143 20.98 13.89 0.14
C THR A 143 20.30 14.62 1.30
N SER A 144 19.28 14.01 1.92
CA SER A 144 18.53 14.62 3.02
C SER A 144 19.28 14.60 4.37
N THR A 145 20.31 13.76 4.50
CA THR A 145 21.19 13.71 5.70
C THR A 145 22.00 15.00 5.90
N THR A 146 22.05 15.92 4.93
CA THR A 146 22.66 17.25 5.13
C THR A 146 21.77 18.22 5.92
N GLN A 147 20.57 17.81 6.36
CA GLN A 147 19.70 18.60 7.27
C GLN A 147 19.22 17.85 8.53
N GLN A 148 19.86 16.75 8.94
CA GLN A 148 19.70 16.30 10.33
C GLN A 148 20.62 17.14 11.22
N LYS A 149 20.10 18.29 11.69
CA LYS A 149 20.58 18.86 12.95
C LYS A 149 20.32 17.81 14.03
N GLU A 150 21.39 17.47 14.74
CA GLU A 150 21.42 16.57 15.90
C GLU A 150 20.21 16.76 16.81
N ILE A 151 19.44 15.70 17.03
CA ILE A 151 18.69 15.53 18.26
C ILE A 151 18.86 14.07 18.67
N TRP A 152 19.78 13.88 19.61
CA TRP A 152 19.89 12.68 20.42
C TRP A 152 18.72 12.61 21.40
N LEU A 153 18.02 11.48 21.46
CA LEU A 153 17.54 10.82 22.69
C LEU A 153 17.28 9.35 22.40
#